data_AF-A0A3S3SGP0-F1
#
_entry.id   AF-A0A3S3SGP0-F1
#
_cell.length_a   1.000
_cell.length_b   1.000
_cell.length_c   1.000
_cell.angle_alpha   90.00
_cell.angle_beta   90.00
_cell.angle_gamma   90.00
#
_symmetry.space_group_name_H-M   'P 1'
#
loop_
_entity.id
_entity.type
_entity.pdbx_description
1 polymer ?
#
loop_
_entity_poly.entity_id
_entity_poly.type
_entity_poly.pdbx_seq_one_letter_code
_entity_poly.pdbx_strand_id
1 'polypeptide(L)'
;MYKEEKKKNASKAKQIYNKKLSDIESEQAKIEKNFEKKITQLNESKAKQLASIEKSMEYNISSMQKDESKRIEINSGTDEIINNINLINKAVVKYKKQAIQLNFDNDIKNKEIEIKILGLTTNLEKDKWNFQFKKGTISKTILKNKISNLEFAEKTERNRLNRVVSTMEKEKNNQLQNLSVTAKIK
;
A
#
# COMPACT_ATOMS: atom_id res chain seq x y z
N MET A 1 -72.71 -0.22 -49.31
CA MET A 1 -71.50 0.59 -49.52
C MET A 1 -70.68 0.82 -48.25
N TYR A 2 -71.10 1.62 -47.26
CA TYR A 2 -70.22 2.05 -46.14
C TYR A 2 -69.62 0.91 -45.26
N LYS A 3 -70.37 -0.18 -45.02
CA LYS A 3 -69.89 -1.35 -44.25
C LYS A 3 -68.86 -2.20 -45.02
N GLU A 4 -68.98 -2.28 -46.34
CA GLU A 4 -68.06 -3.05 -47.20
C GLU A 4 -66.74 -2.30 -47.42
N GLU A 5 -66.79 -0.98 -47.55
CA GLU A 5 -65.60 -0.13 -47.60
C GLU A 5 -64.78 -0.18 -46.32
N LYS A 6 -65.43 -0.19 -45.14
CA LYS A 6 -64.73 -0.38 -43.86
C LYS A 6 -64.02 -1.73 -43.77
N LYS A 7 -64.66 -2.82 -44.19
CA LYS A 7 -64.03 -4.16 -44.23
C LYS A 7 -62.87 -4.22 -45.23
N LYS A 8 -63.02 -3.60 -46.41
CA LYS A 8 -61.97 -3.51 -47.43
C LYS A 8 -60.77 -2.69 -46.93
N ASN A 9 -61.02 -1.59 -46.22
CA ASN A 9 -59.97 -0.76 -45.64
C ASN A 9 -59.24 -1.46 -44.48
N ALA A 10 -59.96 -2.18 -43.62
CA ALA A 10 -59.35 -3.00 -42.56
C ALA A 10 -58.47 -4.13 -43.13
N SER A 11 -58.94 -4.81 -44.19
CA SER A 11 -58.14 -5.85 -44.87
C SER A 11 -56.88 -5.27 -45.52
N LYS A 12 -56.99 -4.11 -46.17
CA LYS A 12 -55.82 -3.40 -46.74
C LYS A 12 -54.84 -2.96 -45.65
N ALA A 13 -55.33 -2.44 -44.53
CA ALA A 13 -54.49 -2.05 -43.40
C ALA A 13 -53.74 -3.26 -42.81
N LYS A 14 -54.41 -4.41 -42.66
CA LYS A 14 -53.78 -5.67 -42.20
C LYS A 14 -52.71 -6.18 -43.17
N GLN A 15 -52.97 -6.12 -44.48
CA GLN A 15 -51.97 -6.48 -45.49
C GLN A 15 -50.74 -5.54 -45.46
N ILE A 16 -50.96 -4.24 -45.33
CA ILE A 16 -49.88 -3.25 -45.22
C ILE A 16 -49.08 -3.47 -43.94
N TYR A 17 -49.73 -3.76 -42.82
CA TYR A 17 -49.07 -4.06 -41.55
C TYR A 17 -48.20 -5.32 -41.64
N ASN A 18 -48.75 -6.41 -42.16
CA ASN A 18 -48.01 -7.67 -42.33
C ASN A 18 -46.81 -7.50 -43.28
N LYS A 19 -46.97 -6.71 -44.34
CA LYS A 19 -45.86 -6.40 -45.25
C LYS A 19 -44.76 -5.62 -44.53
N LYS A 20 -45.11 -4.57 -43.79
CA LYS A 20 -44.14 -3.81 -42.98
C LYS A 20 -43.44 -4.67 -41.94
N LEU A 21 -44.16 -5.58 -41.29
CA LEU A 21 -43.59 -6.50 -40.31
C LEU A 21 -42.56 -7.44 -40.97
N SER A 22 -42.90 -8.01 -42.13
CA SER A 22 -41.98 -8.84 -42.91
C SER A 22 -40.75 -8.07 -43.41
N ASP A 23 -40.93 -6.81 -43.82
CA ASP A 23 -39.82 -5.94 -44.21
C ASP A 23 -38.87 -5.67 -43.03
N ILE A 24 -39.43 -5.41 -41.83
CA ILE A 24 -38.65 -5.22 -40.59
C ILE A 24 -37.89 -6.49 -40.19
N GLU A 25 -38.54 -7.66 -40.24
CA GLU A 25 -37.89 -8.95 -39.96
C GLU A 25 -36.74 -9.24 -40.92
N SER A 26 -36.92 -8.91 -42.21
CA SER A 26 -35.85 -9.05 -43.20
C SER A 26 -34.69 -8.09 -42.97
N GLU A 27 -34.97 -6.84 -42.59
CA GLU A 27 -33.93 -5.87 -42.23
C GLU A 27 -33.19 -6.29 -40.97
N GLN A 28 -33.89 -6.78 -39.94
CA GLN A 28 -33.30 -7.30 -38.71
C GLN A 28 -32.36 -8.48 -39.02
N ALA A 29 -32.80 -9.46 -39.82
CA ALA A 29 -31.95 -10.60 -40.20
C ALA A 29 -30.71 -10.17 -41.00
N LYS A 30 -30.82 -9.13 -41.85
CA LYS A 30 -29.66 -8.56 -42.56
C LYS A 30 -28.70 -7.87 -41.60
N ILE A 31 -29.23 -7.14 -40.62
CA ILE A 31 -28.44 -6.46 -39.58
C ILE A 31 -27.70 -7.49 -38.73
N GLU A 32 -28.39 -8.52 -38.24
CA GLU A 32 -27.80 -9.62 -37.45
C GLU A 32 -26.66 -10.30 -38.22
N LYS A 33 -26.90 -10.70 -39.47
CA LYS A 33 -25.88 -11.31 -40.33
C LYS A 33 -24.67 -10.41 -40.57
N ASN A 34 -24.89 -9.10 -40.69
CA ASN A 34 -23.80 -8.14 -40.84
C ASN A 34 -22.99 -7.97 -39.55
N PHE A 35 -23.65 -7.97 -38.39
CA PHE A 35 -22.97 -7.93 -37.10
C PHE A 35 -22.18 -9.21 -36.84
N GLU A 36 -22.73 -10.39 -37.13
CA GLU A 36 -22.01 -11.66 -37.04
C GLU A 36 -20.75 -11.65 -37.89
N LYS A 37 -20.85 -11.22 -39.16
CA LYS A 37 -19.68 -11.09 -40.04
C LYS A 37 -18.62 -10.14 -39.47
N LYS A 38 -19.03 -8.99 -38.93
CA LYS A 38 -18.10 -8.03 -38.31
C LYS A 38 -17.44 -8.62 -37.06
N ILE A 39 -18.19 -9.35 -36.24
CA ILE A 39 -17.66 -10.04 -35.06
C ILE A 39 -16.62 -11.09 -35.47
N THR A 40 -16.91 -11.91 -36.49
CA THR A 40 -15.96 -12.89 -37.03
C THR A 40 -14.69 -12.22 -37.55
N GLN A 41 -14.82 -11.16 -38.35
CA GLN A 41 -13.67 -10.41 -38.87
C GLN A 41 -12.82 -9.77 -37.75
N LEU A 42 -13.46 -9.22 -36.72
CA LEU A 42 -12.77 -8.68 -35.54
C LEU A 42 -12.02 -9.77 -34.78
N ASN A 43 -12.65 -10.94 -34.60
CA ASN A 43 -12.03 -12.08 -33.92
C ASN A 43 -10.83 -12.63 -34.70
N GLU A 44 -10.95 -12.78 -36.03
CA GLU A 44 -9.84 -13.18 -36.88
C GLU A 44 -8.70 -12.16 -36.89
N SER A 45 -9.03 -10.86 -36.98
CA SER A 45 -8.03 -9.79 -36.91
C SER A 45 -7.30 -9.80 -35.57
N LYS A 46 -8.03 -9.98 -34.47
CA LYS A 46 -7.45 -10.10 -33.12
C LYS A 46 -6.54 -11.33 -33.03
N ALA A 47 -6.98 -12.48 -33.55
CA ALA A 47 -6.16 -13.70 -33.56
C ALA A 47 -4.86 -13.52 -34.37
N LYS A 48 -4.93 -12.88 -35.55
CA LYS A 48 -3.75 -12.58 -36.38
C LYS A 48 -2.81 -11.60 -35.69
N GLN A 49 -3.34 -10.57 -35.05
CA GLN A 49 -2.53 -9.60 -34.28
C GLN A 49 -1.85 -10.27 -33.09
N LEU A 50 -2.56 -11.10 -32.33
CA LEU A 50 -1.98 -11.86 -31.22
C LEU A 50 -0.88 -12.80 -31.71
N ALA A 51 -1.13 -13.56 -32.79
CA ALA A 51 -0.11 -14.45 -33.37
C ALA A 51 1.13 -13.67 -33.87
N SER A 52 0.95 -12.46 -34.42
CA SER A 52 2.05 -11.60 -34.83
C SER A 52 2.85 -11.07 -33.63
N ILE A 53 2.17 -10.73 -32.54
CA ILE A 53 2.79 -10.31 -31.29
C ILE A 53 3.56 -11.49 -30.67
N GLU A 54 2.97 -12.69 -30.61
CA GLU A 54 3.62 -13.91 -30.12
C GLU A 54 4.89 -14.21 -30.92
N LYS A 55 4.83 -14.18 -32.25
CA LYS A 55 6.02 -14.38 -33.10
C LYS A 55 7.08 -13.31 -32.89
N SER A 56 6.68 -12.04 -32.75
CA SER A 56 7.63 -10.96 -32.48
C SER A 56 8.24 -11.08 -31.08
N MET A 57 7.47 -11.51 -30.08
CA MET A 57 7.95 -11.77 -28.73
C MET A 57 8.90 -12.96 -28.71
N GLU A 58 8.56 -14.05 -29.39
CA GLU A 58 9.42 -15.24 -29.52
C GLU A 58 10.73 -14.91 -30.21
N TYR A 59 10.70 -14.12 -31.29
CA TYR A 59 11.90 -13.62 -31.96
C TYR A 59 12.73 -12.70 -31.06
N ASN A 60 12.09 -11.74 -30.38
CA ASN A 60 12.78 -10.81 -29.48
C ASN A 60 13.39 -11.53 -28.28
N ILE A 61 12.66 -12.46 -27.66
CA ILE A 61 13.16 -13.28 -26.56
C ILE A 61 14.32 -14.15 -27.04
N SER A 62 14.21 -14.80 -28.20
CA SER A 62 15.27 -15.63 -28.77
C SER A 62 16.51 -14.81 -29.14
N SER A 63 16.33 -13.60 -29.69
CA SER A 63 17.44 -12.68 -30.01
C SER A 63 18.10 -12.17 -28.74
N MET A 64 17.33 -11.74 -27.74
CA MET A 64 17.85 -11.30 -26.45
C MET A 64 18.55 -12.45 -25.72
N GLN A 65 18.02 -13.67 -25.76
CA GLN A 65 18.68 -14.86 -25.21
C GLN A 65 19.98 -15.16 -25.93
N LYS A 66 20.02 -15.04 -27.27
CA LYS A 66 21.25 -15.25 -28.04
C LYS A 66 22.30 -14.18 -27.77
N ASP A 67 21.89 -12.92 -27.67
CA ASP A 67 22.79 -11.81 -27.34
C ASP A 67 23.25 -11.86 -25.89
N GLU A 68 22.39 -12.30 -24.97
CA GLU A 68 22.74 -12.57 -23.57
C GLU A 68 23.66 -13.78 -23.44
N SER A 69 23.38 -14.87 -24.14
CA SER A 69 24.27 -16.04 -24.20
C SER A 69 25.63 -15.66 -24.79
N LYS A 70 25.68 -14.84 -25.84
CA LYS A 70 26.93 -14.29 -26.37
C LYS A 70 27.61 -13.34 -25.39
N ARG A 71 26.87 -12.50 -24.66
CA ARG A 71 27.44 -11.63 -23.61
C ARG A 71 28.04 -12.47 -22.48
N ILE A 72 27.33 -13.50 -22.03
CA ILE A 72 27.77 -14.47 -21.02
C ILE A 72 29.00 -15.26 -21.52
N GLU A 73 29.00 -15.66 -22.78
CA GLU A 73 30.08 -16.43 -23.43
C GLU A 73 31.32 -15.56 -23.68
N ILE A 74 31.16 -14.27 -24.00
CA ILE A 74 32.25 -13.30 -24.20
C ILE A 74 32.79 -12.77 -22.86
N ASN A 75 31.99 -12.70 -21.79
CA ASN A 75 32.37 -12.11 -20.49
C ASN A 75 32.56 -13.11 -19.32
N SER A 76 32.53 -14.42 -19.54
CA SER A 76 32.87 -15.43 -18.50
C SER A 76 32.41 -15.10 -17.05
N GLY A 77 31.12 -14.78 -16.92
CA GLY A 77 30.23 -15.26 -15.85
C GLY A 77 30.42 -14.85 -14.38
N THR A 78 31.47 -14.12 -13.97
CA THR A 78 31.74 -13.93 -12.53
C THR A 78 31.53 -12.49 -12.05
N ASP A 79 32.04 -11.49 -12.77
CA ASP A 79 32.13 -10.12 -12.25
C ASP A 79 30.78 -9.36 -12.21
N GLU A 80 29.89 -9.57 -13.19
CA GLU A 80 28.57 -8.92 -13.22
C GLU A 80 27.62 -9.51 -12.16
N ILE A 81 27.70 -10.83 -11.92
CA ILE A 81 26.99 -11.51 -10.84
C ILE A 81 27.52 -11.05 -9.48
N ILE A 82 28.83 -10.95 -9.31
CA ILE A 82 29.46 -10.38 -8.11
C ILE A 82 28.96 -8.94 -7.89
N ASN A 83 28.89 -8.11 -8.94
CA ASN A 83 28.41 -6.74 -8.83
C ASN A 83 26.93 -6.67 -8.41
N ASN A 84 26.06 -7.49 -9.00
CA ASN A 84 24.64 -7.54 -8.63
C ASN A 84 24.43 -8.05 -7.20
N ILE A 85 25.17 -9.07 -6.77
CA ILE A 85 25.19 -9.56 -5.38
C ILE A 85 25.65 -8.43 -4.44
N ASN A 86 26.67 -7.67 -4.81
CA ASN A 86 27.14 -6.53 -4.01
C ASN A 86 26.09 -5.42 -3.88
N LEU A 87 25.36 -5.10 -4.95
CA LEU A 87 24.26 -4.12 -4.91
C LEU A 87 23.09 -4.60 -4.04
N ILE A 88 22.69 -5.87 -4.16
CA ILE A 88 21.64 -6.47 -3.33
C ILE A 88 22.05 -6.47 -1.86
N ASN A 89 23.28 -6.87 -1.55
CA ASN A 89 23.79 -6.84 -0.17
C ASN A 89 23.80 -5.42 0.42
N LYS A 90 24.20 -4.40 -0.36
CA LYS A 90 24.12 -2.99 0.04
C LYS A 90 22.68 -2.57 0.34
N ALA A 91 21.73 -2.96 -0.52
CA ALA A 91 20.31 -2.65 -0.33
C ALA A 91 19.73 -3.33 0.92
N VAL A 92 20.03 -4.62 1.13
CA VAL A 92 19.59 -5.38 2.31
C VAL A 92 20.11 -4.74 3.60
N VAL A 93 21.39 -4.35 3.65
CA VAL A 93 21.96 -3.65 4.81
C VAL A 93 21.28 -2.30 5.04
N LYS A 94 21.00 -1.53 3.97
CA LYS A 94 20.28 -0.26 4.07
C LYS A 94 18.89 -0.45 4.67
N TYR A 95 18.11 -1.40 4.16
CA TYR A 95 16.76 -1.67 4.68
C TYR A 95 16.77 -2.18 6.12
N LYS A 96 17.73 -3.04 6.50
CA LYS A 96 17.88 -3.49 7.90
C LYS A 96 18.18 -2.32 8.85
N LYS A 97 19.05 -1.38 8.44
CA LYS A 97 19.32 -0.17 9.24
C LYS A 97 18.07 0.69 9.41
N GLN A 98 17.31 0.91 8.35
CA GLN A 98 16.08 1.69 8.38
C GLN A 98 15.02 1.04 9.29
N ALA A 99 14.86 -0.29 9.22
CA ALA A 99 13.93 -1.01 10.08
C ALA A 99 14.28 -0.89 11.57
N ILE A 100 15.58 -1.02 11.92
CA ILE A 100 16.06 -0.84 13.30
C ILE A 100 15.81 0.58 13.78
N GLN A 101 16.13 1.59 12.96
CA GLN A 101 15.86 2.99 13.30
C GLN A 101 14.38 3.22 13.57
N LEU A 102 13.50 2.82 12.65
CA LEU A 102 12.05 2.99 12.80
C LEU A 102 11.51 2.30 14.05
N ASN A 103 11.97 1.09 14.37
CA ASN A 103 11.52 0.35 15.54
C ASN A 103 11.89 1.07 16.85
N PHE A 104 13.17 1.42 17.01
CA PHE A 104 13.64 2.08 18.23
C PHE A 104 13.16 3.53 18.36
N ASP A 105 13.09 4.29 17.26
CA ASP A 105 12.69 5.70 17.30
C ASP A 105 11.23 5.86 17.73
N ASN A 106 10.35 4.96 17.29
CA ASN A 106 8.95 4.95 17.75
C ASN A 106 8.85 4.62 19.24
N ASP A 107 9.57 3.59 19.71
CA ASP A 107 9.49 3.16 21.11
C ASP A 107 10.11 4.18 22.07
N ILE A 108 11.25 4.77 21.71
CA ILE A 108 11.89 5.85 22.48
C ILE A 108 10.95 7.05 22.57
N LYS A 109 10.36 7.47 21.44
CA LYS A 109 9.40 8.58 21.43
C LYS A 109 8.18 8.32 22.30
N ASN A 110 7.67 7.08 22.33
CA ASN A 110 6.58 6.71 23.23
C ASN A 110 6.99 6.84 24.71
N LYS A 111 8.22 6.46 25.07
CA LYS A 111 8.75 6.63 26.44
C LYS A 111 8.97 8.09 26.80
N GLU A 112 9.42 8.92 25.87
CA GLU A 112 9.52 10.37 26.07
C GLU A 112 8.14 11.03 26.30
N ILE A 113 7.11 10.57 25.58
CA ILE A 113 5.72 10.99 25.81
C ILE A 113 5.25 10.57 27.20
N GLU A 114 5.55 9.35 27.64
CA GLU A 114 5.22 8.86 28.99
C GLU A 114 5.83 9.75 30.08
N ILE A 115 7.10 10.15 29.92
CA ILE A 115 7.79 11.09 30.83
C ILE A 115 7.07 12.45 30.88
N LYS A 116 6.66 12.99 29.72
CA LYS A 116 5.92 14.26 29.65
C LYS A 116 4.57 14.16 30.34
N ILE A 117 3.83 13.09 30.10
CA ILE A 117 2.52 12.83 30.74
C ILE A 117 2.66 12.71 32.25
N LEU A 118 3.71 12.02 32.74
CA LEU A 118 4.00 11.91 34.17
C LEU A 118 4.18 13.30 34.82
N GLY A 119 4.95 14.19 34.18
CA GLY A 119 5.14 15.56 34.65
C GLY A 119 3.84 16.37 34.68
N LEU A 120 3.04 16.29 33.61
CA LEU A 120 1.73 16.96 33.53
C LEU A 120 0.76 16.46 34.60
N THR A 121 0.69 15.14 34.79
CA THR A 121 -0.18 14.50 35.80
C THR A 121 0.23 14.91 37.21
N THR A 122 1.53 14.96 37.48
CA THR A 122 2.07 15.39 38.78
C THR A 122 1.74 16.85 39.07
N ASN A 123 1.89 17.73 38.08
CA ASN A 123 1.52 19.14 38.22
C ASN A 123 0.02 19.32 38.48
N LEU A 124 -0.83 18.61 37.72
CA LEU A 124 -2.27 18.64 37.94
C LEU A 124 -2.65 18.21 39.36
N GLU A 125 -1.98 17.19 39.90
CA GLU A 125 -2.25 16.70 41.25
C GLU A 125 -1.75 17.69 42.32
N LYS A 126 -0.60 18.35 42.11
CA LYS A 126 -0.13 19.45 42.98
C LYS A 126 -1.14 20.59 43.02
N ASP A 127 -1.71 20.97 41.88
CA ASP A 127 -2.72 22.03 41.82
C ASP A 127 -3.99 21.67 42.60
N LYS A 128 -4.44 20.41 42.53
CA LYS A 128 -5.56 19.92 43.36
C LYS A 128 -5.26 20.02 44.85
N TRP A 129 -4.07 19.61 45.30
CA TRP A 129 -3.70 19.71 46.72
C TRP A 129 -3.59 21.17 47.17
N ASN A 130 -3.00 22.04 46.34
CA ASN A 130 -2.95 23.48 46.60
C ASN A 130 -4.34 24.10 46.71
N PHE A 131 -5.28 23.67 45.86
CA PHE A 131 -6.66 24.12 45.91
C PHE A 131 -7.36 23.67 47.20
N GLN A 132 -7.20 22.41 47.62
CA GLN A 132 -7.76 21.94 48.89
C GLN A 132 -7.18 22.70 50.10
N PHE A 133 -5.89 23.04 50.08
CA PHE A 133 -5.28 23.87 51.11
C PHE A 133 -5.88 25.29 51.13
N LYS A 134 -6.02 25.93 49.95
CA LYS A 134 -6.66 27.25 49.84
C LYS A 134 -8.10 27.27 50.35
N LYS A 135 -8.82 26.16 50.22
CA LYS A 135 -10.17 25.97 50.79
C LYS A 135 -10.18 25.69 52.30
N GLY A 136 -9.03 25.55 52.95
CA GLY A 136 -8.93 25.18 54.36
C GLY A 136 -9.25 23.71 54.65
N THR A 137 -9.40 22.87 53.62
CA THR A 137 -9.77 21.44 53.76
C THR A 137 -8.62 20.59 54.30
N ILE A 138 -7.37 21.05 54.13
CA ILE A 138 -6.18 20.38 54.65
C ILE A 138 -5.23 21.39 55.32
N SER A 139 -4.41 20.90 56.26
CA SER A 139 -3.40 21.72 56.91
C SER A 139 -2.14 21.91 56.05
N LYS A 140 -1.33 22.91 56.37
CA LYS A 140 -0.04 23.17 55.71
C LYS A 140 0.92 21.97 55.81
N THR A 141 0.90 21.25 56.93
CA THR A 141 1.71 20.04 57.14
C THR A 141 1.27 18.92 56.21
N ILE A 142 -0.04 18.70 56.06
CA ILE A 142 -0.59 17.70 55.14
C ILE A 142 -0.23 18.07 53.69
N LEU A 143 -0.39 19.33 53.30
CA LEU A 143 -0.02 19.81 51.96
C LEU A 143 1.45 19.51 51.63
N LYS A 144 2.37 19.89 52.54
CA LYS A 144 3.81 19.65 52.36
C LYS A 144 4.13 18.17 52.16
N ASN A 145 3.54 17.31 52.99
CA ASN A 145 3.76 15.86 52.89
C ASN A 145 3.21 15.29 51.57
N LYS A 146 2.01 15.72 51.14
CA LYS A 146 1.41 15.27 49.87
C LYS A 146 2.24 15.69 48.67
N ILE A 147 2.67 16.95 48.60
CA ILE A 147 3.51 17.46 47.50
C ILE A 147 4.86 16.75 47.48
N SER A 148 5.52 16.61 48.64
CA SER A 148 6.82 15.95 48.73
C SER A 148 6.76 14.49 48.26
N ASN A 149 5.72 13.75 48.66
CA ASN A 149 5.52 12.37 48.22
C ASN A 149 5.28 12.27 46.70
N LEU A 150 4.50 13.19 46.12
CA LEU A 150 4.28 13.25 44.68
C LEU A 150 5.57 13.53 43.90
N GLU A 151 6.37 14.49 44.36
CA GLU A 151 7.66 14.84 43.74
C GLU A 151 8.65 13.68 43.83
N PHE A 152 8.68 12.98 44.95
CA PHE A 152 9.53 11.80 45.13
C PHE A 152 9.12 10.67 44.18
N ALA A 153 7.82 10.38 44.08
CA ALA A 153 7.30 9.35 43.18
C ALA A 153 7.58 9.71 41.70
N GLU A 154 7.29 10.94 41.29
CA GLU A 154 7.57 11.43 39.93
C GLU A 154 9.06 11.35 39.60
N LYS A 155 9.94 11.82 40.48
CA LYS A 155 11.40 11.74 40.28
C LYS A 155 11.88 10.31 40.12
N THR A 156 11.37 9.40 40.96
CA THR A 156 11.73 7.98 40.92
C THR A 156 11.33 7.35 39.59
N GLU A 157 10.10 7.58 39.15
CA GLU A 157 9.58 7.00 37.92
C GLU A 157 10.21 7.65 36.67
N ARG A 158 10.41 8.97 36.67
CA ARG A 158 11.15 9.68 35.61
C ARG A 158 12.56 9.11 35.46
N ASN A 159 13.27 8.86 36.55
CA ASN A 159 14.60 8.25 36.51
C ASN A 159 14.58 6.83 35.93
N ARG A 160 13.56 6.03 36.27
CA ARG A 160 13.36 4.69 35.70
C ARG A 160 13.16 4.76 34.19
N LEU A 161 12.25 5.62 33.72
CA LEU A 161 11.96 5.81 32.29
C LEU A 161 13.18 6.33 31.51
N ASN A 162 13.92 7.30 32.07
CA ASN A 162 15.16 7.79 31.46
C ASN A 162 16.22 6.67 31.30
N ARG A 163 16.34 5.77 32.28
CA ARG A 163 17.24 4.60 32.16
C ARG A 163 16.78 3.67 31.04
N VAL A 164 15.48 3.43 30.92
CA VAL A 164 14.92 2.61 29.83
C VAL A 164 15.27 3.23 28.47
N VAL A 165 15.00 4.53 28.28
CA VAL A 165 15.36 5.25 27.04
C VAL A 165 16.85 5.10 26.73
N SER A 166 17.72 5.36 27.72
CA SER A 166 19.18 5.22 27.52
C SER A 166 19.61 3.81 27.14
N THR A 167 19.00 2.77 27.73
CA THR A 167 19.26 1.38 27.33
C THR A 167 18.79 1.10 25.90
N MET A 168 17.62 1.62 25.51
CA MET A 168 17.10 1.46 24.15
C MET A 168 17.99 2.16 23.11
N GLU A 169 18.50 3.36 23.40
CA GLU A 169 19.46 4.06 22.54
C GLU A 169 20.78 3.30 22.39
N LYS A 170 21.30 2.75 23.48
CA LYS A 170 22.51 1.90 23.45
C LYS A 170 22.29 0.66 22.59
N GLU A 171 21.16 -0.02 22.77
CA GLU A 171 20.84 -1.22 22.01
C GLU A 171 20.63 -0.92 20.52
N LYS A 172 19.91 0.17 20.19
CA LYS A 172 19.79 0.68 18.81
C LYS A 172 21.16 0.87 18.18
N ASN A 173 22.06 1.57 18.87
CA ASN A 173 23.40 1.86 18.36
C ASN A 173 24.24 0.59 18.21
N ASN A 174 24.19 -0.33 19.16
CA ASN A 174 24.86 -1.64 19.07
C ASN A 174 24.38 -2.42 17.83
N GLN A 175 23.08 -2.50 17.59
CA GLN A 175 22.52 -3.20 16.43
C GLN A 175 22.91 -2.54 15.10
N LEU A 176 22.88 -1.21 15.04
CA LEU A 176 23.33 -0.47 13.85
C LEU A 176 24.83 -0.65 13.59
N GLN A 177 25.64 -0.70 14.65
CA GLN A 177 27.09 -0.92 14.56
C GLN A 177 27.39 -2.34 14.10
N ASN A 178 26.70 -3.36 14.64
CA ASN A 178 26.87 -4.75 14.22
C ASN A 178 26.57 -4.92 12.71
N LEU A 179 25.53 -4.29 12.19
CA LEU A 179 25.24 -4.28 10.75
C LEU A 179 26.31 -3.58 9.91
N SER A 180 27.02 -2.60 10.47
CA SER A 180 28.12 -1.92 9.79
C SER A 180 29.43 -2.73 9.78
N VAL A 181 29.63 -3.60 10.78
CA VAL A 181 30.78 -4.51 10.87
C VAL A 181 30.59 -5.71 9.94
N THR A 182 29.39 -6.29 9.87
CA THR A 182 29.11 -7.42 8.95
C THR A 182 29.25 -7.03 7.47
N ALA A 183 29.03 -5.74 7.13
CA ALA A 183 29.22 -5.23 5.78
C ALA A 183 30.69 -4.99 5.38
N LYS A 184 31.63 -5.05 6.34
CA LYS A 184 33.08 -4.88 6.11
C LYS A 184 33.86 -6.21 6.04
N ILE A 185 33.23 -7.33 6.38
CA ILE A 185 33.83 -8.66 6.26
C ILE A 185 33.37 -9.26 4.92
N LYS A 186 34.05 -8.90 3.84
CA LYS A 186 34.23 -9.67 2.59
C LYS A 186 35.10 -8.86 1.63
#